data_AF-A0A1I1ALJ5-F1
#
_entry.id   AF-A0A1I1ALJ5-F1
#
_cell.length_a   1.000
_cell.length_b   1.000
_cell.length_c   1.000
_cell.angle_alpha   90.00
_cell.angle_beta   90.00
_cell.angle_gamma   90.00
#
_symmetry.space_group_name_H-M   'P 1'
#
loop_
_entity.id
_entity.type
_entity.pdbx_description
1 polymer ?
#
loop_
_entity_poly.entity_id
_entity_poly.type
_entity_poly.pdbx_seq_one_letter_code
_entity_poly.pdbx_strand_id
1 'polypeptide(L)'
;MRPPPVREPLSPWPFAGLVGLACVAFLIGATPIAVAAPWWAIALLVVLWLAALVLAIGWFTARPKAVALVPVVLALVWLAAVLGGARYLGWA
;
A
#
# COMPACT_ATOMS: atom_id res chain seq x y z
N MET A 1 2.30 44.33 17.77
CA MET A 1 2.40 42.86 17.94
C MET A 1 2.03 42.22 16.61
N ARG A 2 2.87 41.34 16.03
CA ARG A 2 2.44 40.54 14.86
C ARG A 2 1.44 39.49 15.34
N PRO A 3 0.29 39.30 14.66
CA PRO A 3 -0.57 38.17 14.97
C PRO A 3 0.21 36.86 14.82
N PRO A 4 -0.03 35.85 15.69
CA PRO A 4 0.65 34.58 15.60
C PRO A 4 0.38 33.92 14.25
N PRO A 5 1.36 33.21 13.65
CA PRO A 5 1.15 32.52 12.39
C PRO A 5 0.01 31.51 12.53
N VAL A 6 -0.99 31.61 11.65
CA VAL A 6 -2.09 30.65 11.55
C VAL A 6 -1.50 29.31 11.11
N ARG A 7 -1.55 28.28 11.96
CA ARG A 7 -1.15 26.92 11.59
C ARG A 7 -2.26 26.32 10.76
N GLU A 8 -1.99 26.04 9.48
CA GLU A 8 -2.93 25.27 8.66
C GLU A 8 -3.10 23.86 9.25
N PRO A 9 -4.34 23.33 9.33
CA PRO A 9 -4.59 21.98 9.83
C PRO A 9 -3.83 20.95 8.98
N LEU A 10 -3.11 20.03 9.65
CA LEU A 10 -2.47 18.92 8.95
C LEU A 10 -3.53 18.04 8.28
N SER A 11 -3.29 17.72 7.00
CA SER A 11 -4.17 16.82 6.27
C SER A 11 -4.11 15.40 6.87
N PRO A 12 -5.25 14.73 7.11
CA PRO A 12 -5.26 13.36 7.65
C PRO A 12 -4.93 12.29 6.60
N TRP A 13 -5.05 12.61 5.31
CA TRP A 13 -4.94 11.65 4.20
C TRP A 13 -3.61 10.90 4.10
N PRO A 14 -2.44 11.51 4.37
CA PRO A 14 -1.18 10.80 4.38
C PRO A 14 -1.13 9.69 5.44
N PHE A 15 -1.68 9.95 6.63
CA PHE A 15 -1.77 8.95 7.69
C PHE A 15 -2.70 7.80 7.31
N ALA A 16 -3.87 8.12 6.73
CA ALA A 16 -4.77 7.10 6.20
C ALA A 16 -4.09 6.22 5.13
N GLY A 17 -3.28 6.82 4.25
CA GLY A 17 -2.53 6.09 3.24
C GLY A 17 -1.44 5.17 3.84
N LEU A 18 -0.71 5.62 4.86
CA LEU A 18 0.27 4.78 5.55
C LEU A 18 -0.38 3.61 6.31
N VAL A 19 -1.51 3.86 7.00
CA VAL A 19 -2.29 2.80 7.64
C VAL A 19 -2.79 1.80 6.60
N GLY A 20 -3.30 2.28 5.47
CA GLY A 20 -3.70 1.41 4.35
C GLY A 20 -2.54 0.55 3.83
N LEU A 21 -1.34 1.13 3.68
CA LEU A 21 -0.16 0.37 3.26
C LEU A 21 0.25 -0.68 4.29
N ALA A 22 0.10 -0.41 5.59
CA ALA A 22 0.32 -1.41 6.63
C ALA A 22 -0.67 -2.58 6.50
N CYS A 23 -1.97 -2.30 6.29
CA CYS A 23 -2.97 -3.35 6.03
C CYS A 23 -2.59 -4.22 4.81
N VAL A 24 -2.14 -3.60 3.71
CA VAL A 24 -1.70 -4.33 2.52
C VAL A 24 -0.45 -5.18 2.80
N ALA A 25 0.48 -4.70 3.62
CA ALA A 25 1.64 -5.49 4.03
C ALA A 25 1.22 -6.78 4.76
N PHE A 26 0.22 -6.70 5.65
CA PHE A 26 -0.34 -7.88 6.31
C PHE A 26 -1.02 -8.84 5.33
N LEU A 27 -1.76 -8.32 4.34
CA LEU A 27 -2.34 -9.16 3.28
C LEU A 27 -1.26 -9.92 2.50
N ILE A 28 -0.18 -9.23 2.10
CA ILE A 28 0.96 -9.86 1.42
C ILE A 28 1.62 -10.90 2.32
N GLY A 29 1.85 -10.58 3.60
CA GLY A 29 2.46 -11.49 4.57
C GLY A 29 1.63 -12.75 4.86
N ALA A 30 0.30 -12.65 4.80
CA ALA A 30 -0.61 -13.79 4.98
C ALA A 30 -0.76 -14.67 3.72
N THR A 31 -0.47 -14.11 2.53
CA THR A 31 -0.66 -14.78 1.22
C THR A 31 0.07 -16.14 1.08
N PRO A 32 1.34 -16.32 1.51
CA PRO A 32 2.03 -17.61 1.39
C PRO A 32 1.33 -18.74 2.16
N ILE A 33 0.67 -18.40 3.27
CA ILE A 33 -0.04 -19.36 4.12
C ILE A 33 -1.45 -19.61 3.57
N ALA A 34 -2.13 -18.56 3.09
CA ALA A 34 -3.53 -18.62 2.69
C ALA A 34 -3.78 -19.35 1.36
N VAL A 35 -2.83 -19.32 0.42
CA VAL A 35 -2.99 -19.89 -0.94
C VAL A 35 -1.74 -20.60 -1.46
N ALA A 36 -0.81 -20.98 -0.57
CA ALA A 36 0.49 -21.59 -0.91
C ALA A 36 1.25 -20.87 -2.03
N ALA A 37 1.16 -19.53 -2.09
CA ALA A 37 1.77 -18.76 -3.16
C ALA A 37 3.29 -18.96 -3.19
N PRO A 38 3.91 -19.13 -4.37
CA PRO A 38 5.34 -19.37 -4.48
C PRO A 38 6.15 -18.15 -4.03
N TRP A 39 7.34 -18.40 -3.48
CA TRP A 39 8.20 -17.37 -2.88
C TRP A 39 8.50 -16.19 -3.83
N TRP A 40 8.62 -16.45 -5.14
CA TRP A 40 8.90 -15.40 -6.13
C TRP A 40 7.73 -14.42 -6.26
N ALA A 41 6.48 -14.89 -6.14
CA ALA A 41 5.30 -14.04 -6.22
C ALA A 41 5.23 -13.11 -5.01
N ILE A 42 5.57 -13.65 -3.83
CA ILE A 42 5.67 -12.88 -2.58
C ILE A 42 6.79 -11.85 -2.68
N ALA A 43 7.96 -12.22 -3.21
CA ALA A 43 9.07 -11.28 -3.41
C ALA A 43 8.66 -10.12 -4.34
N LEU A 44 7.97 -10.40 -5.44
CA LEU A 44 7.47 -9.37 -6.35
C LEU A 44 6.46 -8.43 -5.67
N LEU A 45 5.52 -8.98 -4.90
CA LEU A 45 4.53 -8.19 -4.16
C LEU A 45 5.20 -7.30 -3.10
N VAL A 46 6.22 -7.81 -2.40
CA VAL A 46 7.01 -7.03 -1.42
C VAL A 46 7.77 -5.89 -2.11
N VAL A 47 8.40 -6.15 -3.26
CA VAL A 47 9.08 -5.10 -4.03
C VAL A 47 8.10 -4.02 -4.47
N LEU A 48 6.91 -4.42 -4.95
CA LEU A 48 5.87 -3.48 -5.35
C LEU A 48 5.36 -2.67 -4.15
N TRP A 49 5.21 -3.30 -2.99
CA TRP A 49 4.84 -2.63 -1.75
C TRP A 49 5.90 -1.62 -1.29
N LEU A 50 7.20 -1.97 -1.36
CA LEU A 50 8.29 -1.05 -1.05
C LEU A 50 8.29 0.16 -1.99
N ALA A 51 8.06 -0.04 -3.28
CA ALA A 51 7.93 1.06 -4.23
C ALA A 51 6.74 1.98 -3.88
N ALA A 52 5.60 1.39 -3.52
CA ALA A 52 4.42 2.13 -3.07
C ALA A 52 4.67 2.90 -1.77
N LEU A 53 5.44 2.33 -0.83
CA LEU A 53 5.83 2.99 0.42
C LEU A 53 6.73 4.20 0.15
N VAL A 54 7.76 4.05 -0.68
CA VAL A 54 8.65 5.16 -1.08
C VAL A 54 7.84 6.27 -1.76
N LEU A 55 6.90 5.89 -2.64
CA LEU A 55 6.01 6.84 -3.29
C LEU A 55 5.13 7.60 -2.29
N ALA A 56 4.53 6.89 -1.32
CA ALA A 56 3.70 7.48 -0.28
C ALA A 56 4.49 8.45 0.61
N ILE A 57 5.73 8.11 0.97
CA ILE A 57 6.64 9.00 1.71
C ILE A 57 6.97 10.24 0.89
N GLY A 58 7.31 10.09 -0.40
CA GLY A 58 7.62 11.22 -1.28
C GLY A 58 6.42 12.14 -1.53
N TRP A 59 5.21 11.60 -1.53
CA TRP A 59 3.98 12.36 -1.72
C TRP A 59 3.34 12.86 -0.43
N PHE A 60 3.91 12.52 0.73
CA PHE A 60 3.32 12.78 2.03
C PHE A 60 2.90 14.24 2.22
N THR A 61 3.76 15.18 1.82
CA THR A 61 3.47 16.62 1.86
C THR A 61 3.09 17.20 0.50
N ALA A 62 3.66 16.68 -0.59
CA ALA A 62 3.45 17.23 -1.93
C ALA A 62 2.05 16.93 -2.51
N ARG A 63 1.46 15.77 -2.18
CA ARG A 63 0.18 15.30 -2.73
C ARG A 63 -0.62 14.49 -1.69
N PRO A 64 -1.02 15.07 -0.55
CA PRO A 64 -1.54 14.33 0.60
C PRO A 64 -2.78 13.49 0.30
N LYS A 65 -3.69 13.98 -0.56
CA LYS A 65 -4.88 13.22 -0.99
C LYS A 65 -4.54 12.01 -1.85
N ALA A 66 -3.49 12.09 -2.68
CA ALA A 66 -3.09 10.99 -3.56
C ALA A 66 -2.46 9.83 -2.77
N VAL A 67 -1.82 10.11 -1.62
CA VAL A 67 -1.25 9.09 -0.73
C VAL A 67 -2.30 8.09 -0.27
N ALA A 68 -3.53 8.53 -0.03
CA ALA A 68 -4.64 7.66 0.35
C ALA A 68 -5.07 6.67 -0.77
N LEU A 69 -4.79 6.99 -2.04
CA LEU A 69 -5.10 6.11 -3.17
C LEU A 69 -4.04 5.03 -3.41
N VAL A 70 -2.79 5.26 -2.97
CA VAL A 70 -1.68 4.32 -3.15
C VAL A 70 -1.99 2.92 -2.59
N PRO A 71 -2.44 2.75 -1.33
CA PRO A 71 -2.77 1.42 -0.83
C PRO A 71 -3.98 0.79 -1.51
N VAL A 72 -4.94 1.59 -2.01
CA VAL A 72 -6.11 1.07 -2.75
C VAL A 72 -5.65 0.44 -4.06
N VAL A 73 -4.82 1.15 -4.84
CA VAL A 73 -4.26 0.61 -6.09
C VAL A 73 -3.43 -0.63 -5.82
N LEU A 74 -2.58 -0.61 -4.79
CA LEU A 74 -1.76 -1.76 -4.44
C LEU A 74 -2.60 -2.97 -3.99
N ALA A 75 -3.66 -2.76 -3.21
CA ALA A 75 -4.59 -3.80 -2.79
C ALA A 75 -5.29 -4.45 -4.00
N LEU A 76 -5.67 -3.65 -5.01
CA LEU A 76 -6.26 -4.18 -6.25
C LEU A 76 -5.26 -5.00 -7.06
N VAL A 77 -4.00 -4.57 -7.14
CA VAL A 77 -2.93 -5.35 -7.79
C VAL A 77 -2.69 -6.66 -7.06
N TRP A 78 -2.61 -6.63 -5.72
CA TRP A 78 -2.52 -7.84 -4.89
C TRP A 78 -3.70 -8.79 -5.13
N LEU A 79 -4.93 -8.28 -5.11
CA LEU A 79 -6.13 -9.09 -5.33
C LEU A 79 -6.10 -9.76 -6.72
N ALA A 80 -5.76 -9.00 -7.76
CA ALA A 80 -5.62 -9.52 -9.11
C ALA A 80 -4.53 -10.61 -9.20
N ALA A 81 -3.41 -10.44 -8.49
CA ALA A 81 -2.33 -11.43 -8.43
C ALA A 81 -2.79 -12.72 -7.73
N VAL A 82 -3.50 -12.62 -6.59
CA VAL A 82 -4.01 -13.80 -5.87
C VAL A 82 -5.05 -14.55 -6.70
N LEU A 83 -6.04 -13.85 -7.27
CA LEU A 83 -7.06 -14.48 -8.11
C LEU A 83 -6.45 -15.07 -9.39
N GLY A 84 -5.53 -14.35 -10.03
CA GLY A 84 -4.81 -14.84 -11.20
C GLY A 84 -3.94 -16.05 -10.88
N GLY A 85 -3.23 -16.03 -9.76
CA GLY A 85 -2.43 -17.14 -9.28
C GLY A 85 -3.26 -18.39 -9.00
N ALA A 86 -4.39 -18.25 -8.30
CA ALA A 86 -5.31 -19.35 -8.06
C ALA A 86 -5.91 -19.90 -9.37
N ARG A 87 -6.31 -19.01 -10.30
CA ARG A 87 -6.97 -19.41 -11.54
C ARG A 87 -6.02 -20.01 -12.59
N TYR A 88 -4.80 -19.50 -12.70
CA TYR A 88 -3.90 -19.80 -13.82
C TYR A 88 -2.60 -20.51 -13.41
N LEU A 89 -2.17 -20.37 -12.16
CA LEU A 89 -0.88 -20.88 -11.66
C LEU A 89 -1.02 -21.96 -10.58
N GLY A 90 -2.25 -22.32 -10.21
CA GLY A 90 -2.53 -23.41 -9.27
C GLY A 90 -2.21 -23.08 -7.80
N TRP A 91 -2.28 -21.81 -7.41
CA TRP A 91 -2.14 -21.42 -6.00
C TRP A 91 -3.36 -21.95 -5.21
N ALA A 92 -3.13 -22.80 -4.22
CA ALA A 92 -4.15 -23.43 -3.38
C ALA A 92 -3.58 -23.78 -2.01
#